data_AF-A0AAZ3SVD7-F1
#
_entry.id   AF-A0AAZ3SVD7-F1
#
_cell.length_a   1.000
_cell.length_b   1.000
_cell.length_c   1.000
_cell.angle_alpha   90.00
_cell.angle_beta   90.00
_cell.angle_gamma   90.00
#
_symmetry.space_group_name_H-M   'P 1'
#
loop_
_entity.id
_entity.type
_entity.pdbx_description
1 polymer ?
#
loop_
_entity_poly.entity_id
_entity_poly.type
_entity_poly.pdbx_seq_one_letter_code
_entity_poly.pdbx_strand_id
1 'polypeptide(L)'
;MLLSLVVHTYSLRYWFPAVVMLGTAPVYVLSWGACRVLTAVLPSRLYRRMDDHLYNIYQSLVLFFFENYTGVEIVIYGDVPKKKENVVYLSNHQCTADWIIADMLAIRQKALGHVRYVLKDGLKWLPLYGWYFSQHGGVYVKRSAKFDEKAMIKKLSSQTVLGTPMYLVIFPEGTRYNPELKKMISDSQAFATKEGLAALDHVLTPRMKASHVAIETMRDHLDAVYDITVVYEATLGKSSDRQPAPTMPEFLCKESPRVHIHFERVDMKEIPPESVFFRGWLHKRFEIKDQMLTTFYESEDPDKKGKFPGEGQRSHLSIMKTLPSLLFWGGLTLPMLMTESGRKLYVRTWVYGTLLGWLWVNVSP
;
A
#
# COMPACT_ATOMS: atom_id res chain seq x y z
N MET A 1 -19.99 26.50 22.16
CA MET A 1 -20.30 25.07 22.40
C MET A 1 -20.73 24.30 21.16
N LEU A 2 -21.71 24.77 20.37
CA LEU A 2 -22.16 24.05 19.16
C LEU A 2 -21.06 23.84 18.10
N LEU A 3 -20.23 24.86 17.82
CA LEU A 3 -19.11 24.75 16.86
C LEU A 3 -18.08 23.69 17.30
N SER A 4 -17.78 23.62 18.60
CA SER A 4 -16.88 22.62 19.18
C SER A 4 -17.48 21.22 19.10
N LEU A 5 -18.78 21.05 19.34
CA LEU A 5 -19.48 19.78 19.18
C LEU A 5 -19.52 19.30 17.72
N VAL A 6 -19.72 20.21 16.75
CA VAL A 6 -19.69 19.90 15.32
C VAL A 6 -18.28 19.49 14.87
N VAL A 7 -17.24 20.21 15.31
CA VAL A 7 -15.85 19.86 15.02
C VAL A 7 -15.47 18.51 15.67
N HIS A 8 -15.91 18.25 16.90
CA HIS A 8 -15.69 16.96 17.56
C HIS A 8 -16.44 15.81 16.88
N THR A 9 -17.69 16.00 16.49
CA THR A 9 -18.43 14.97 15.75
C THR A 9 -17.85 14.72 14.37
N TYR A 10 -17.29 15.74 13.71
CA TYR A 10 -16.57 15.60 12.44
C TYR A 10 -15.27 14.81 12.61
N SER A 11 -14.45 15.15 13.61
CA SER A 11 -13.19 14.44 13.89
C SER A 11 -13.40 13.01 14.36
N LEU A 12 -14.62 12.63 14.77
CA LEU A 12 -14.96 11.26 15.12
C LEU A 12 -15.50 10.43 13.93
N ARG A 13 -15.67 11.01 12.74
CA ARG A 13 -16.25 10.29 11.59
C ARG A 13 -15.45 9.07 11.18
N TYR A 14 -14.12 9.10 11.33
CA TYR A 14 -13.26 7.95 11.02
C TYR A 14 -13.48 6.75 11.96
N TRP A 15 -14.10 6.93 13.14
CA TRP A 15 -14.31 5.84 14.09
C TRP A 15 -15.22 4.76 13.52
N PHE A 16 -16.31 5.11 12.84
CA PHE A 16 -17.21 4.11 12.27
C PHE A 16 -16.48 3.23 11.24
N PRO A 17 -15.81 3.79 10.20
CA PRO A 17 -14.95 3.01 9.31
C PRO A 17 -13.89 2.18 10.04
N ALA A 18 -13.16 2.78 11.00
CA ALA A 18 -12.10 2.10 11.72
C ALA A 18 -12.62 0.92 12.56
N VAL A 19 -13.75 1.10 13.24
CA VAL A 19 -14.41 0.06 14.05
C VAL A 19 -14.90 -1.08 13.17
N VAL A 20 -15.48 -0.78 12.00
CA VAL A 20 -15.92 -1.85 11.08
C VAL A 20 -14.71 -2.60 10.52
N MET A 21 -13.73 -1.89 9.97
CA MET A 21 -12.53 -2.53 9.38
C MET A 21 -11.77 -3.35 10.41
N LEU A 22 -11.36 -2.75 11.52
CA LEU A 22 -10.63 -3.48 12.57
C LEU A 22 -11.50 -4.53 13.25
N GLY A 23 -12.78 -4.23 13.46
CA GLY A 23 -13.72 -5.14 14.10
C GLY A 23 -13.98 -6.41 13.29
N THR A 24 -13.78 -6.41 11.98
CA THR A 24 -13.90 -7.62 11.16
C THR A 24 -12.67 -8.54 11.23
N ALA A 25 -11.55 -8.08 11.79
CA ALA A 25 -10.28 -8.83 11.80
C ALA A 25 -10.34 -10.20 12.50
N PRO A 26 -11.02 -10.38 13.64
CA PRO A 26 -11.14 -11.72 14.26
C PRO A 26 -11.87 -12.71 13.36
N VAL A 27 -12.96 -12.26 12.73
CA VAL A 27 -13.75 -13.09 11.81
C VAL A 27 -12.90 -13.45 10.60
N TYR A 28 -12.14 -12.49 10.07
CA TYR A 28 -11.17 -12.75 9.00
C TYR A 28 -10.17 -13.84 9.38
N VAL A 29 -9.53 -13.73 10.54
CA VAL A 29 -8.54 -14.71 11.02
C VAL A 29 -9.16 -16.09 11.23
N LEU A 30 -10.40 -16.15 11.76
CA LEU A 30 -11.13 -17.42 11.91
C LEU A 30 -11.46 -18.05 10.56
N SER A 31 -11.99 -17.27 9.61
CA SER A 31 -12.29 -17.73 8.26
C SER A 31 -11.04 -18.20 7.52
N TRP A 32 -9.94 -17.45 7.65
CA TRP A 32 -8.64 -17.81 7.10
C TRP A 32 -8.07 -19.09 7.74
N GLY A 33 -8.12 -19.20 9.07
CA GLY A 33 -7.69 -20.38 9.81
C GLY A 33 -8.49 -21.63 9.42
N ALA A 34 -9.81 -21.51 9.31
CA ALA A 34 -10.68 -22.57 8.83
C ALA A 34 -10.33 -22.99 7.40
N CYS A 35 -10.12 -22.02 6.49
CA CYS A 35 -9.69 -22.31 5.12
C CYS A 35 -8.34 -23.03 5.09
N ARG A 36 -7.39 -22.63 5.94
CA ARG A 36 -6.08 -23.28 6.06
C ARG A 36 -6.20 -24.72 6.52
N VAL A 37 -7.05 -25.01 7.51
CA VAL A 37 -7.29 -26.38 7.99
C VAL A 37 -7.97 -27.22 6.92
N LEU A 38 -9.03 -26.71 6.29
CA LEU A 38 -9.78 -27.42 5.25
C LEU A 38 -8.94 -27.73 4.02
N THR A 39 -7.96 -26.88 3.70
CA THR A 39 -7.07 -27.06 2.55
C THR A 39 -5.73 -27.71 2.90
N ALA A 40 -5.48 -28.07 4.15
CA ALA A 40 -4.17 -28.58 4.61
C ALA A 40 -3.74 -29.87 3.90
N VAL A 41 -4.71 -30.71 3.52
CA VAL A 41 -4.48 -31.98 2.80
C VAL A 41 -4.57 -31.83 1.27
N LEU A 42 -4.86 -30.62 0.78
CA LEU A 42 -5.06 -30.34 -0.64
C LEU A 42 -3.78 -29.73 -1.24
N PRO A 43 -3.64 -29.70 -2.58
CA PRO A 43 -2.48 -29.09 -3.22
C PRO A 43 -2.27 -27.64 -2.77
N SER A 44 -1.03 -27.26 -2.51
CA SER A 44 -0.69 -25.93 -1.96
C SER A 44 -1.20 -24.75 -2.81
N ARG A 45 -1.41 -24.98 -4.12
CA ARG A 45 -2.02 -24.02 -5.06
C ARG A 45 -3.45 -23.65 -4.67
N LEU A 46 -4.24 -24.61 -4.16
CA LEU A 46 -5.61 -24.37 -3.75
C LEU A 46 -5.68 -23.50 -2.51
N TYR A 47 -4.85 -23.80 -1.50
CA TYR A 47 -4.71 -22.94 -0.32
C TYR A 47 -4.39 -21.50 -0.71
N ARG A 48 -3.38 -21.28 -1.56
CA ARG A 48 -3.01 -19.93 -2.03
C ARG A 48 -4.14 -19.22 -2.76
N ARG A 49 -4.86 -19.93 -3.63
CA ARG A 49 -6.00 -19.35 -4.34
C ARG A 49 -7.12 -18.93 -3.38
N MET A 50 -7.36 -19.71 -2.33
CA MET A 50 -8.35 -19.37 -1.30
C MET A 50 -7.87 -18.21 -0.42
N ASP A 51 -6.60 -18.18 -0.06
CA ASP A 51 -5.97 -17.08 0.69
C ASP A 51 -6.05 -15.76 -0.09
N ASP A 52 -5.66 -15.76 -1.37
CA ASP A 52 -5.78 -14.60 -2.26
C ASP A 52 -7.24 -14.15 -2.42
N HIS A 53 -8.18 -15.10 -2.46
CA HIS A 53 -9.60 -14.78 -2.56
C HIS A 53 -10.13 -14.12 -1.28
N LEU A 54 -9.81 -14.68 -0.10
CA LEU A 54 -10.18 -14.08 1.19
C LEU A 54 -9.56 -12.69 1.36
N TYR A 55 -8.28 -12.54 1.02
CA TYR A 55 -7.59 -11.26 1.08
C TYR A 55 -8.25 -10.24 0.16
N ASN A 56 -8.61 -10.64 -1.06
CA ASN A 56 -9.34 -9.78 -2.00
C ASN A 56 -10.66 -9.29 -1.39
N ILE A 57 -11.47 -10.18 -0.80
CA ILE A 57 -12.74 -9.78 -0.17
C ILE A 57 -12.47 -8.84 1.01
N TYR A 58 -11.49 -9.14 1.86
CA TYR A 58 -11.16 -8.28 3.00
C TYR A 58 -10.70 -6.88 2.58
N GLN A 59 -9.77 -6.79 1.63
CA GLN A 59 -9.32 -5.50 1.12
C GLN A 59 -10.40 -4.77 0.32
N SER A 60 -11.32 -5.48 -0.36
CA SER A 60 -12.49 -4.85 -0.97
C SER A 60 -13.41 -4.18 0.07
N LEU A 61 -13.53 -4.73 1.29
CA LEU A 61 -14.20 -4.06 2.42
C LEU A 61 -13.43 -2.82 2.88
N VAL A 62 -12.09 -2.87 2.93
CA VAL A 62 -11.27 -1.70 3.26
C VAL A 62 -11.47 -0.60 2.22
N LEU A 63 -11.38 -0.94 0.94
CA LEU A 63 -11.58 0.00 -0.17
C LEU A 63 -12.99 0.58 -0.24
N PHE A 64 -14.02 -0.12 0.27
CA PHE A 64 -15.34 0.50 0.44
C PHE A 64 -15.23 1.79 1.26
N PHE A 65 -14.49 1.77 2.37
CA PHE A 65 -14.37 2.94 3.23
C PHE A 65 -13.46 4.00 2.63
N PHE A 66 -12.36 3.61 1.99
CA PHE A 66 -11.40 4.57 1.45
C PHE A 66 -11.79 5.17 0.10
N GLU A 67 -12.63 4.52 -0.71
CA GLU A 67 -13.05 5.09 -1.99
C GLU A 67 -14.53 5.43 -2.03
N ASN A 68 -15.42 4.48 -1.69
CA ASN A 68 -16.86 4.70 -1.84
C ASN A 68 -17.47 5.52 -0.70
N TYR A 69 -17.06 5.30 0.54
CA TYR A 69 -17.56 6.04 1.71
C TYR A 69 -17.01 7.46 1.76
N THR A 70 -15.70 7.63 1.56
CA THR A 70 -15.08 8.97 1.49
C THR A 70 -15.62 9.74 0.29
N GLY A 71 -15.80 9.07 -0.86
CA GLY A 71 -16.14 9.68 -2.13
C GLY A 71 -14.94 10.42 -2.75
N VAL A 72 -13.71 10.02 -2.38
CA VAL A 72 -12.50 10.60 -2.95
C VAL A 72 -12.46 10.41 -4.46
N GLU A 73 -12.14 11.46 -5.20
CA GLU A 73 -11.98 11.41 -6.64
C GLU A 73 -10.58 10.90 -6.99
N ILE A 74 -10.48 9.78 -7.69
CA ILE A 74 -9.21 9.27 -8.21
C ILE A 74 -9.03 9.73 -9.65
N VAL A 75 -7.98 10.53 -9.90
CA VAL A 75 -7.61 11.01 -11.24
C VAL A 75 -6.30 10.35 -11.65
N ILE A 76 -6.35 9.55 -12.71
CA ILE A 76 -5.19 8.80 -13.22
C ILE A 76 -4.71 9.44 -14.52
N TYR A 77 -3.42 9.75 -14.57
CA TYR A 77 -2.71 10.25 -15.75
C TYR A 77 -1.86 9.10 -16.30
N GLY A 78 -2.03 8.77 -17.57
CA GLY A 78 -1.40 7.60 -18.20
C GLY A 78 -2.30 6.36 -18.24
N ASP A 79 -1.84 5.33 -18.94
CA ASP A 79 -2.64 4.16 -19.27
C ASP A 79 -2.46 3.02 -18.26
N VAL A 80 -3.54 2.67 -17.57
CA VAL A 80 -3.56 1.49 -16.69
C VAL A 80 -3.84 0.24 -17.53
N PRO A 81 -2.97 -0.78 -17.48
CA PRO A 81 -3.21 -2.04 -18.19
C PRO A 81 -4.54 -2.69 -17.79
N LYS A 82 -5.33 -3.10 -18.79
CA LYS A 82 -6.60 -3.81 -18.57
C LYS A 82 -6.39 -5.28 -18.20
N LYS A 83 -5.24 -5.84 -18.59
CA LYS A 83 -4.85 -7.21 -18.27
C LYS A 83 -4.18 -7.21 -16.91
N LYS A 84 -4.40 -8.29 -16.16
CA LYS A 84 -3.70 -8.54 -14.92
C LYS A 84 -2.27 -8.97 -15.26
N GLU A 85 -1.30 -8.25 -14.72
CA GLU A 85 0.13 -8.48 -14.89
C GLU A 85 0.78 -8.83 -13.55
N ASN A 86 1.90 -9.56 -13.58
CA ASN A 86 2.81 -9.73 -12.47
C ASN A 86 3.77 -8.54 -12.43
N VAL A 87 3.70 -7.75 -11.36
CA VAL A 87 4.39 -6.45 -11.33
C VAL A 87 5.07 -6.17 -9.99
N VAL A 88 6.09 -5.33 -10.07
CA VAL A 88 6.56 -4.55 -8.92
C VAL A 88 6.00 -3.13 -9.08
N TYR A 89 5.28 -2.68 -8.07
CA TYR A 89 4.79 -1.31 -7.94
C TYR A 89 5.83 -0.49 -7.19
N LEU A 90 6.35 0.55 -7.82
CA LEU A 90 7.28 1.52 -7.23
C LEU A 90 6.60 2.88 -7.14
N SER A 91 6.61 3.50 -5.97
CA SER A 91 6.00 4.81 -5.80
C SER A 91 6.71 5.70 -4.78
N ASN A 92 6.46 7.00 -4.88
CA ASN A 92 6.76 7.93 -3.81
C ASN A 92 5.92 7.61 -2.57
N HIS A 93 6.38 8.05 -1.40
CA HIS A 93 5.76 7.73 -0.11
C HIS A 93 5.57 9.01 0.69
N GLN A 94 4.34 9.39 0.97
CA GLN A 94 3.98 10.64 1.64
C GLN A 94 3.23 10.41 2.94
N CYS A 95 2.37 9.40 3.00
CA CYS A 95 1.55 9.15 4.18
C CYS A 95 1.25 7.66 4.39
N THR A 96 0.50 7.36 5.43
CA THR A 96 0.03 5.99 5.67
C THR A 96 -1.01 5.53 4.66
N ALA A 97 -1.59 6.40 3.84
CA ALA A 97 -2.59 6.05 2.81
C ALA A 97 -2.03 5.52 1.51
N ASP A 98 -0.72 5.61 1.30
CA ASP A 98 -0.15 5.22 0.00
C ASP A 98 -0.36 3.73 -0.33
N TRP A 99 -0.43 2.84 0.66
CA TRP A 99 -0.75 1.44 0.41
C TRP A 99 -2.20 1.23 -0.04
N ILE A 100 -3.14 2.05 0.45
CA ILE A 100 -4.53 2.05 -0.03
C ILE A 100 -4.57 2.47 -1.50
N ILE A 101 -3.75 3.44 -1.91
CA ILE A 101 -3.68 3.88 -3.31
C ILE A 101 -3.17 2.73 -4.21
N ALA A 102 -2.20 1.96 -3.74
CA ALA A 102 -1.76 0.76 -4.45
C ALA A 102 -2.89 -0.27 -4.58
N ASP A 103 -3.67 -0.50 -3.52
CA ASP A 103 -4.84 -1.41 -3.54
C ASP A 103 -5.97 -0.89 -4.46
N MET A 104 -6.21 0.42 -4.51
CA MET A 104 -7.16 1.07 -5.43
C MET A 104 -6.76 0.82 -6.90
N LEU A 105 -5.47 0.88 -7.23
CA LEU A 105 -4.98 0.53 -8.57
C LEU A 105 -5.07 -0.99 -8.82
N ALA A 106 -4.73 -1.81 -7.83
CA ALA A 106 -4.78 -3.26 -7.96
C ALA A 106 -6.20 -3.80 -8.18
N ILE A 107 -7.22 -3.27 -7.52
CA ILE A 107 -8.62 -3.72 -7.72
C ILE A 107 -9.12 -3.40 -9.14
N ARG A 108 -8.67 -2.28 -9.72
CA ARG A 108 -8.98 -1.90 -11.12
C ARG A 108 -8.38 -2.90 -12.12
N GLN A 109 -7.30 -3.57 -11.74
CA GLN A 109 -6.62 -4.59 -12.53
C GLN A 109 -6.97 -6.04 -12.15
N LYS A 110 -7.96 -6.24 -11.26
CA LYS A 110 -8.32 -7.57 -10.70
C LYS A 110 -7.12 -8.27 -10.02
N ALA A 111 -6.21 -7.48 -9.45
CA ALA A 111 -4.98 -7.94 -8.82
C ALA A 111 -5.01 -7.86 -7.28
N LEU A 112 -6.07 -7.34 -6.66
CA LEU A 112 -6.13 -7.03 -5.22
C LEU A 112 -5.78 -8.22 -4.31
N GLY A 113 -6.25 -9.43 -4.62
CA GLY A 113 -5.90 -10.66 -3.88
C GLY A 113 -4.42 -11.03 -3.90
N HIS A 114 -3.66 -10.50 -4.85
CA HIS A 114 -2.27 -10.84 -5.12
C HIS A 114 -1.31 -9.73 -4.69
N VAL A 115 -1.82 -8.69 -4.03
CA VAL A 115 -0.99 -7.61 -3.52
C VAL A 115 -0.12 -8.13 -2.39
N ARG A 116 1.16 -7.80 -2.47
CA ARG A 116 2.19 -8.12 -1.50
C ARG A 116 2.92 -6.83 -1.17
N TYR A 117 3.46 -6.74 0.04
CA TYR A 117 4.10 -5.51 0.50
C TYR A 117 5.52 -5.76 1.00
N VAL A 118 6.43 -4.85 0.67
CA VAL A 118 7.65 -4.65 1.45
C VAL A 118 7.32 -3.74 2.63
N LEU A 119 7.30 -4.32 3.83
CA LEU A 119 6.77 -3.74 5.06
C LEU A 119 7.89 -3.33 6.02
N LYS A 120 7.68 -2.27 6.79
CA LYS A 120 8.55 -1.94 7.93
C LYS A 120 8.51 -3.10 8.94
N ASP A 121 9.66 -3.58 9.39
CA ASP A 121 9.80 -4.71 10.34
C ASP A 121 8.91 -4.58 11.58
N GLY A 122 8.73 -3.36 12.12
CA GLY A 122 7.83 -3.14 13.27
C GLY A 122 6.37 -3.53 13.03
N LEU A 123 5.89 -3.59 11.78
CA LEU A 123 4.51 -3.95 11.45
C LEU A 123 4.18 -5.43 11.67
N LYS A 124 5.19 -6.29 11.84
CA LYS A 124 4.98 -7.71 12.18
C LYS A 124 4.33 -7.90 13.56
N TRP A 125 4.41 -6.88 14.41
CA TRP A 125 3.81 -6.89 15.75
C TRP A 125 2.38 -6.37 15.78
N LEU A 126 1.80 -5.97 14.63
CA LEU A 126 0.40 -5.57 14.58
C LEU A 126 -0.50 -6.73 15.02
N PRO A 127 -1.38 -6.54 16.03
CA PRO A 127 -2.30 -7.56 16.50
C PRO A 127 -3.10 -8.18 15.36
N LEU A 128 -3.13 -9.52 15.29
CA LEU A 128 -3.73 -10.33 14.21
C LEU A 128 -3.14 -10.16 12.80
N TYR A 129 -2.73 -8.97 12.39
CA TYR A 129 -2.33 -8.67 11.02
C TYR A 129 -0.87 -9.01 10.72
N GLY A 130 0.06 -8.72 11.62
CA GLY A 130 1.48 -8.75 11.31
C GLY A 130 1.95 -10.14 10.85
N TRP A 131 1.69 -11.16 11.65
CA TRP A 131 2.01 -12.53 11.24
C TRP A 131 1.25 -12.96 9.96
N TYR A 132 -0.02 -12.57 9.81
CA TYR A 132 -0.82 -12.85 8.61
C TYR A 132 -0.18 -12.25 7.36
N PHE A 133 0.26 -10.98 7.38
CA PHE A 133 0.94 -10.38 6.24
C PHE A 133 2.19 -11.14 5.83
N SER A 134 2.91 -11.75 6.77
CA SER A 134 4.01 -12.66 6.45
C SER A 134 3.51 -13.92 5.74
N GLN A 135 2.44 -14.55 6.23
CA GLN A 135 1.85 -15.75 5.62
C GLN A 135 1.33 -15.45 4.21
N HIS A 136 0.72 -14.28 4.03
CA HIS A 136 0.26 -13.76 2.75
C HIS A 136 1.40 -13.21 1.88
N GLY A 137 2.66 -13.60 2.12
CA GLY A 137 3.78 -13.30 1.21
C GLY A 137 4.45 -11.92 1.35
N GLY A 138 4.06 -11.07 2.31
CA GLY A 138 4.71 -9.79 2.58
C GLY A 138 6.15 -9.94 3.11
N VAL A 139 7.05 -9.02 2.76
CA VAL A 139 8.48 -9.06 3.14
C VAL A 139 8.78 -7.96 4.15
N TYR A 140 9.32 -8.30 5.32
CA TYR A 140 9.70 -7.32 6.33
C TYR A 140 11.13 -6.81 6.15
N VAL A 141 11.30 -5.49 6.27
CA VAL A 141 12.60 -4.82 6.15
C VAL A 141 12.87 -3.87 7.31
N LYS A 142 14.12 -3.89 7.79
CA LYS A 142 14.62 -2.97 8.81
C LYS A 142 15.28 -1.76 8.15
N ARG A 143 15.00 -0.55 8.66
CA ARG A 143 15.55 0.71 8.09
C ARG A 143 16.99 1.01 8.54
N SER A 144 17.35 0.58 9.75
CA SER A 144 18.62 0.89 10.44
C SER A 144 19.58 -0.29 10.50
N ALA A 145 19.11 -1.51 10.29
CA ALA A 145 19.94 -2.72 10.29
C ALA A 145 20.30 -3.12 8.86
N LYS A 146 21.35 -3.94 8.71
CA LYS A 146 21.73 -4.54 7.43
C LYS A 146 20.50 -5.24 6.83
N PHE A 147 20.15 -4.85 5.61
CA PHE A 147 19.07 -5.45 4.84
C PHE A 147 19.34 -6.94 4.64
N ASP A 148 18.36 -7.80 4.97
CA ASP A 148 18.47 -9.24 4.82
C ASP A 148 18.03 -9.67 3.43
N GLU A 149 18.96 -9.55 2.49
CA GLU A 149 18.77 -9.91 1.08
C GLU A 149 18.39 -11.39 0.94
N LYS A 150 18.98 -12.28 1.75
CA LYS A 150 18.74 -13.73 1.67
C LYS A 150 17.31 -14.09 2.05
N ALA A 151 16.78 -13.48 3.10
CA ALA A 151 15.39 -13.71 3.52
C ALA A 151 14.40 -13.26 2.43
N MET A 152 14.64 -12.10 1.82
CA MET A 152 13.81 -11.59 0.73
C MET A 152 13.90 -12.48 -0.52
N ILE A 153 15.12 -12.86 -0.95
CA ILE A 153 15.34 -13.77 -2.08
C ILE A 153 14.61 -15.09 -1.85
N LYS A 154 14.79 -15.72 -0.68
CA LYS A 154 14.13 -16.98 -0.34
C LYS A 154 12.61 -16.87 -0.44
N LYS A 155 12.04 -15.80 0.11
CA LYS A 155 10.59 -15.59 0.13
C LYS A 155 10.04 -15.35 -1.27
N LEU A 156 10.64 -14.44 -2.04
CA LEU A 156 10.18 -14.13 -3.39
C LEU A 156 10.40 -15.29 -4.37
N SER A 157 11.57 -15.96 -4.32
CA SER A 157 11.84 -17.15 -5.14
C SER A 157 10.80 -18.26 -4.88
N SER A 158 10.39 -18.45 -3.61
CA SER A 158 9.35 -19.43 -3.31
C SER A 158 8.01 -19.10 -3.96
N GLN A 159 7.66 -17.81 -4.10
CA GLN A 159 6.42 -17.38 -4.75
C GLN A 159 6.50 -17.56 -6.27
N THR A 160 7.63 -17.21 -6.88
CA THR A 160 7.83 -17.32 -8.33
C THR A 160 7.88 -18.76 -8.80
N VAL A 161 8.62 -19.64 -8.10
CA VAL A 161 8.65 -21.09 -8.39
C VAL A 161 7.26 -21.72 -8.31
N LEU A 162 6.41 -21.21 -7.43
CA LEU A 162 5.04 -21.69 -7.27
C LEU A 162 4.06 -21.09 -8.29
N GLY A 163 4.52 -20.18 -9.15
CA GLY A 163 3.71 -19.46 -10.14
C GLY A 163 2.66 -18.55 -9.50
N THR A 164 2.88 -18.07 -8.27
CA THR A 164 1.92 -17.20 -7.58
C THR A 164 1.86 -15.86 -8.31
N PRO A 165 0.66 -15.34 -8.66
CA PRO A 165 0.57 -14.00 -9.24
C PRO A 165 1.10 -12.94 -8.27
N MET A 166 1.79 -11.90 -8.78
CA MET A 166 2.50 -10.93 -7.94
C MET A 166 2.07 -9.50 -8.25
N TYR A 167 1.72 -8.74 -7.21
CA TYR A 167 1.64 -7.28 -7.25
C TYR A 167 2.41 -6.74 -6.04
N LEU A 168 3.74 -6.66 -6.15
CA LEU A 168 4.63 -6.34 -5.03
C LEU A 168 4.81 -4.82 -4.90
N VAL A 169 4.28 -4.25 -3.83
CA VAL A 169 4.36 -2.82 -3.52
C VAL A 169 5.64 -2.51 -2.75
N ILE A 170 6.43 -1.59 -3.29
CA ILE A 170 7.66 -1.08 -2.68
C ILE A 170 7.62 0.45 -2.74
N PHE A 171 8.02 1.07 -1.64
CA PHE A 171 8.24 2.51 -1.52
C PHE A 171 9.74 2.77 -1.37
N PRO A 172 10.48 3.00 -2.48
CA PRO A 172 11.95 3.08 -2.45
C PRO A 172 12.52 4.15 -1.53
N GLU A 173 11.81 5.25 -1.28
CA GLU A 173 12.21 6.30 -0.32
C GLU A 173 12.52 5.71 1.08
N GLY A 174 11.88 4.59 1.42
CA GLY A 174 12.10 3.88 2.67
C GLY A 174 11.53 4.59 3.90
N THR A 175 11.06 5.83 3.76
CA THR A 175 10.29 6.59 4.74
C THR A 175 9.32 7.54 4.03
N ARG A 176 8.37 8.10 4.78
CA ARG A 176 7.40 9.05 4.25
C ARG A 176 8.05 10.43 4.14
N TYR A 177 7.94 11.06 2.98
CA TYR A 177 8.23 12.46 2.76
C TYR A 177 7.28 13.33 3.58
N ASN A 178 7.83 14.34 4.27
CA ASN A 178 7.07 15.33 5.02
C ASN A 178 7.73 16.70 4.81
N PRO A 179 7.03 17.67 4.19
CA PRO A 179 7.58 19.00 3.88
C PRO A 179 7.96 19.83 5.13
N GLU A 180 7.40 19.50 6.30
CA GLU A 180 7.71 20.17 7.58
C GLU A 180 9.02 19.67 8.19
N LEU A 181 9.47 18.46 7.84
CA LEU A 181 10.69 17.86 8.39
C LEU A 181 11.92 18.24 7.56
N LYS A 182 12.30 19.52 7.57
CA LYS A 182 13.40 20.06 6.77
C LYS A 182 14.72 19.29 6.91
N LYS A 183 15.05 18.84 8.12
CA LYS A 183 16.25 18.02 8.36
C LYS A 183 16.27 16.70 7.56
N MET A 184 15.12 16.03 7.47
CA MET A 184 15.02 14.77 6.72
C MET A 184 15.29 15.00 5.22
N ILE A 185 14.76 16.10 4.69
CA ILE A 185 14.95 16.50 3.29
C ILE A 185 16.42 16.85 3.06
N SER A 186 17.01 17.71 3.89
CA SER A 186 18.43 18.09 3.78
C SER A 186 19.37 16.90 3.91
N ASP A 187 19.09 15.95 4.81
CA ASP A 187 19.89 14.73 4.97
C ASP A 187 19.81 13.85 3.70
N SER A 188 18.64 13.77 3.06
CA SER A 188 18.47 13.06 1.79
C SER A 188 19.23 13.73 0.64
N GLN A 189 19.15 15.05 0.53
CA GLN A 189 19.85 15.84 -0.50
C GLN A 189 21.36 15.78 -0.33
N ALA A 190 21.85 15.86 0.91
CA ALA A 190 23.26 15.69 1.24
C ALA A 190 23.77 14.29 0.87
N PHE A 191 22.97 13.25 1.12
CA PHE A 191 23.28 11.89 0.67
C PHE A 191 23.35 11.78 -0.86
N ALA A 192 22.37 12.33 -1.59
CA ALA A 192 22.38 12.33 -3.06
C ALA A 192 23.65 13.01 -3.60
N THR A 193 23.94 14.21 -3.11
CA THR A 193 25.12 15.00 -3.53
C THR A 193 26.42 14.27 -3.26
N LYS A 194 26.57 13.67 -2.07
CA LYS A 194 27.75 12.87 -1.69
C LYS A 194 27.96 11.69 -2.65
N GLU A 195 26.87 11.10 -3.13
CA GLU A 195 26.89 9.95 -4.02
C GLU A 195 26.92 10.33 -5.51
N GLY A 196 27.08 11.62 -5.83
CA GLY A 196 27.11 12.13 -7.21
C GLY A 196 25.76 12.08 -7.93
N LEU A 197 24.66 12.08 -7.18
CA LEU A 197 23.29 12.04 -7.67
C LEU A 197 22.63 13.42 -7.52
N ALA A 198 21.62 13.71 -8.34
CA ALA A 198 20.87 14.97 -8.24
C ALA A 198 20.13 15.08 -6.89
N ALA A 199 20.20 16.24 -6.25
CA ALA A 199 19.35 16.55 -5.10
C ALA A 199 17.89 16.67 -5.55
N LEU A 200 16.96 16.11 -4.77
CA LEU A 200 15.52 16.08 -5.06
C LEU A 200 14.78 16.91 -4.01
N ASP A 201 13.74 17.64 -4.42
CA ASP A 201 13.06 18.61 -3.56
C ASP A 201 11.70 18.13 -3.05
N HIS A 202 11.00 17.31 -3.83
CA HIS A 202 9.64 16.85 -3.58
C HIS A 202 9.51 15.35 -3.28
N VAL A 203 10.60 14.61 -3.41
CA VAL A 203 10.74 13.21 -2.99
C VAL A 203 12.09 13.00 -2.31
N LEU A 204 12.19 11.94 -1.51
CA LEU A 204 13.47 11.51 -0.95
C LEU A 204 14.24 10.65 -1.95
N THR A 205 15.55 10.66 -1.82
CA THR A 205 16.47 9.84 -2.61
C THR A 205 16.16 8.35 -2.40
N PRO A 206 15.86 7.58 -3.46
CA PRO A 206 15.40 6.21 -3.32
C PRO A 206 16.51 5.27 -2.84
N ARG A 207 16.16 4.35 -1.94
CA ARG A 207 17.00 3.23 -1.52
C ARG A 207 16.86 2.07 -2.50
N MET A 208 17.94 1.71 -3.18
CA MET A 208 17.87 0.74 -4.28
C MET A 208 17.75 -0.73 -3.86
N LYS A 209 18.28 -1.14 -2.70
CA LYS A 209 18.56 -2.56 -2.41
C LYS A 209 17.33 -3.47 -2.46
N ALA A 210 16.25 -3.08 -1.78
CA ALA A 210 15.03 -3.91 -1.73
C ALA A 210 14.37 -4.01 -3.11
N SER A 211 14.30 -2.90 -3.86
CA SER A 211 13.74 -2.88 -5.21
C SER A 211 14.58 -3.71 -6.18
N HIS A 212 15.91 -3.57 -6.14
CA HIS A 212 16.83 -4.33 -7.00
C HIS A 212 16.71 -5.83 -6.73
N VAL A 213 16.79 -6.24 -5.46
CA VAL A 213 16.66 -7.65 -5.07
C VAL A 213 15.29 -8.21 -5.43
N ALA A 214 14.19 -7.46 -5.23
CA ALA A 214 12.85 -7.87 -5.64
C ALA A 214 12.78 -8.15 -7.14
N ILE A 215 13.17 -7.15 -7.93
CA ILE A 215 13.04 -7.19 -9.38
C ILE A 215 13.93 -8.29 -9.95
N GLU A 216 15.17 -8.39 -9.49
CA GLU A 216 16.11 -9.39 -10.00
C GLU A 216 15.68 -10.82 -9.63
N THR A 217 15.23 -11.03 -8.39
CA THR A 217 14.74 -12.36 -7.95
C THR A 217 13.52 -12.82 -8.75
N MET A 218 12.69 -11.88 -9.20
CA MET A 218 11.43 -12.19 -9.89
C MET A 218 11.48 -11.90 -11.39
N ARG A 219 12.66 -11.61 -11.96
CA ARG A 219 12.79 -11.04 -13.31
C ARG A 219 12.02 -11.80 -14.39
N ASP A 220 12.14 -13.13 -14.41
CA ASP A 220 11.47 -14.00 -15.40
C ASP A 220 9.98 -14.20 -15.13
N HIS A 221 9.49 -13.76 -13.96
CA HIS A 221 8.08 -13.88 -13.55
C HIS A 221 7.31 -12.57 -13.67
N LEU A 222 8.00 -11.43 -13.84
CA LEU A 222 7.41 -10.10 -13.95
C LEU A 222 7.13 -9.73 -15.41
N ASP A 223 5.97 -9.13 -15.64
CA ASP A 223 5.59 -8.55 -16.93
C ASP A 223 6.08 -7.09 -17.07
N ALA A 224 6.15 -6.36 -15.94
CA ALA A 224 6.52 -4.94 -15.90
C ALA A 224 6.87 -4.44 -14.49
N VAL A 225 7.42 -3.23 -14.43
CA VAL A 225 7.38 -2.37 -13.24
C VAL A 225 6.35 -1.27 -13.46
N TYR A 226 5.48 -1.06 -12.49
CA TYR A 226 4.59 0.10 -12.47
C TYR A 226 5.27 1.22 -11.68
N ASP A 227 5.65 2.28 -12.36
CA ASP A 227 6.25 3.46 -11.76
C ASP A 227 5.19 4.54 -11.52
N ILE A 228 4.80 4.71 -10.26
CA ILE A 228 3.59 5.44 -9.88
C ILE A 228 3.93 6.67 -9.05
N THR A 229 3.39 7.83 -9.41
CA THR A 229 3.55 9.06 -8.63
C THR A 229 2.19 9.49 -8.08
N VAL A 230 2.08 9.56 -6.77
CA VAL A 230 0.85 9.92 -6.06
C VAL A 230 0.97 11.33 -5.52
N VAL A 231 -0.11 12.11 -5.64
CA VAL A 231 -0.31 13.37 -4.93
C VAL A 231 -1.73 13.42 -4.36
N TYR A 232 -1.85 13.76 -3.09
CA TYR A 232 -3.13 14.08 -2.45
C TYR A 232 -3.43 15.56 -2.68
N GLU A 233 -4.59 15.91 -3.24
CA GLU A 233 -4.93 17.30 -3.56
C GLU A 233 -4.92 18.19 -2.30
N ALA A 234 -5.20 17.64 -1.12
CA ALA A 234 -5.08 18.33 0.16
C ALA A 234 -3.67 18.90 0.45
N THR A 235 -2.64 18.40 -0.23
CA THR A 235 -1.26 18.93 -0.10
C THR A 235 -1.05 20.23 -0.86
N LEU A 236 -1.95 20.59 -1.78
CA LEU A 236 -2.03 21.91 -2.40
C LEU A 236 -2.63 22.85 -1.35
N GLY A 237 -1.75 23.49 -0.57
CA GLY A 237 -2.14 24.45 0.44
C GLY A 237 -2.88 25.66 -0.14
N LYS A 238 -3.47 26.48 0.75
CA LYS A 238 -3.97 27.82 0.39
C LYS A 238 -2.82 28.83 0.20
N SER A 239 -1.63 28.53 0.70
CA SER A 239 -0.38 29.27 0.49
C SER A 239 0.45 28.63 -0.62
N SER A 240 1.55 29.28 -1.01
CA SER A 240 2.51 28.78 -2.02
C SER A 240 3.18 27.45 -1.66
N ASP A 241 3.13 27.03 -0.39
CA ASP A 241 3.94 25.94 0.13
C ASP A 241 3.16 24.62 0.22
N ARG A 242 3.81 23.53 -0.21
CA ARG A 242 3.29 22.15 -0.11
C ARG A 242 3.03 21.76 1.35
N GLN A 243 1.81 21.30 1.62
CA GLN A 243 1.39 20.82 2.94
C GLN A 243 1.64 19.32 3.12
N PRO A 244 1.68 18.81 4.37
CA PRO A 244 1.74 17.37 4.63
C PRO A 244 0.56 16.61 3.99
N ALA A 245 0.84 15.39 3.54
CA ALA A 245 -0.21 14.49 3.06
C ALA A 245 -1.10 14.02 4.21
N PRO A 246 -2.40 13.77 3.96
CA PRO A 246 -3.37 13.43 5.00
C PRO A 246 -2.99 12.13 5.71
N THR A 247 -3.17 12.13 7.01
CA THR A 247 -3.15 10.91 7.83
C THR A 247 -4.32 9.99 7.48
N MET A 248 -4.27 8.75 7.94
CA MET A 248 -5.36 7.78 7.80
C MET A 248 -6.72 8.31 8.30
N PRO A 249 -6.82 8.86 9.54
CA PRO A 249 -8.05 9.48 10.02
C PRO A 249 -8.55 10.64 9.16
N GLU A 250 -7.67 11.58 8.79
CA GLU A 250 -8.02 12.75 7.98
C GLU A 250 -8.55 12.34 6.60
N PHE A 251 -7.93 11.34 5.98
CA PHE A 251 -8.41 10.76 4.73
C PHE A 251 -9.83 10.18 4.88
N LEU A 252 -10.10 9.40 5.94
CA LEU A 252 -11.42 8.84 6.23
C LEU A 252 -12.46 9.90 6.64
N CYS A 253 -12.00 11.04 7.17
CA CYS A 253 -12.83 12.22 7.44
C CYS A 253 -13.13 13.04 6.18
N LYS A 254 -12.65 12.62 5.00
CA LYS A 254 -12.84 13.28 3.69
C LYS A 254 -12.05 14.58 3.52
N GLU A 255 -10.91 14.70 4.18
CA GLU A 255 -10.07 15.90 4.10
C GLU A 255 -9.22 15.97 2.82
N SER A 256 -9.16 14.88 2.05
CA SER A 256 -8.57 14.85 0.71
C SER A 256 -9.66 14.56 -0.33
N PRO A 257 -10.20 15.59 -1.01
CA PRO A 257 -11.30 15.40 -1.96
C PRO A 257 -10.85 14.64 -3.22
N ARG A 258 -9.58 14.75 -3.59
CA ARG A 258 -9.02 14.14 -4.80
C ARG A 258 -7.62 13.59 -4.57
N VAL A 259 -7.28 12.53 -5.29
CA VAL A 259 -5.93 11.98 -5.40
C VAL A 259 -5.54 11.92 -6.87
N HIS A 260 -4.41 12.52 -7.21
CA HIS A 260 -3.82 12.47 -8.53
C HIS A 260 -2.76 11.37 -8.58
N ILE A 261 -2.81 10.55 -9.62
CA ILE A 261 -1.92 9.41 -9.80
C ILE A 261 -1.34 9.48 -11.21
N HIS A 262 -0.04 9.70 -11.35
CA HIS A 262 0.65 9.43 -12.60
C HIS A 262 1.02 7.95 -12.66
N PHE A 263 0.62 7.28 -13.73
CA PHE A 263 0.83 5.86 -13.97
C PHE A 263 1.73 5.66 -15.19
N GLU A 264 2.89 5.04 -14.99
CA GLU A 264 3.76 4.63 -16.07
C GLU A 264 4.09 3.13 -15.95
N ARG A 265 3.89 2.39 -17.05
CA ARG A 265 4.30 0.98 -17.15
C ARG A 265 5.67 0.92 -17.81
N VAL A 266 6.67 0.47 -17.07
CA VAL A 266 8.03 0.27 -17.57
C VAL A 266 8.24 -1.21 -17.91
N ASP A 267 8.65 -1.48 -19.15
CA ASP A 267 8.93 -2.84 -19.59
C ASP A 267 10.19 -3.39 -18.92
N MET A 268 10.18 -4.68 -18.57
CA MET A 268 11.31 -5.34 -17.92
C MET A 268 12.63 -5.24 -18.70
N LYS A 269 12.55 -5.13 -20.04
CA LYS A 269 13.73 -4.93 -20.91
C LYS A 269 14.43 -3.58 -20.72
N GLU A 270 13.73 -2.60 -20.17
CA GLU A 270 14.27 -1.25 -19.91
C GLU A 270 14.97 -1.15 -18.54
N ILE A 271 14.93 -2.22 -17.74
CA ILE A 271 15.41 -2.22 -16.36
C ILE A 271 16.75 -2.94 -16.25
N PRO A 272 17.85 -2.21 -15.95
CA PRO A 272 19.18 -2.81 -15.88
C PRO A 272 19.27 -3.89 -14.79
N PRO A 273 19.86 -5.07 -15.08
CA PRO A 273 20.06 -6.12 -14.08
C PRO A 273 21.23 -5.85 -13.14
N GLU A 274 22.30 -5.20 -13.61
CA GLU A 274 23.46 -4.94 -12.77
C GLU A 274 23.17 -3.84 -11.75
N SER A 275 23.52 -4.11 -10.49
CA SER A 275 23.23 -3.23 -9.35
C SER A 275 23.69 -1.78 -9.55
N VAL A 276 24.81 -1.53 -10.22
CA VAL A 276 25.35 -0.18 -10.42
C VAL A 276 24.48 0.61 -11.40
N PHE A 277 24.09 0.01 -12.53
CA PHE A 277 23.22 0.66 -13.50
C PHE A 277 21.78 0.79 -12.98
N PHE A 278 21.28 -0.22 -12.25
CA PHE A 278 19.98 -0.16 -11.61
C PHE A 278 19.87 1.01 -10.63
N ARG A 279 20.95 1.31 -9.89
CA ARG A 279 20.99 2.46 -8.97
C ARG A 279 20.73 3.77 -9.69
N GLY A 280 21.46 4.01 -10.79
CA GLY A 280 21.31 5.21 -11.61
C GLY A 280 19.92 5.28 -12.25
N TRP A 281 19.43 4.15 -12.79
CA TRP A 281 18.09 4.04 -13.35
C TRP A 281 17.00 4.41 -12.33
N LEU A 282 17.02 3.80 -11.14
CA LEU A 282 16.02 4.07 -10.10
C LEU A 282 16.08 5.52 -9.63
N HIS A 283 17.28 6.09 -9.48
CA HIS A 283 17.42 7.51 -9.17
C HIS A 283 16.81 8.38 -10.27
N LYS A 284 17.06 8.05 -11.53
CA LYS A 284 16.51 8.79 -12.66
C LYS A 284 14.99 8.74 -12.71
N ARG A 285 14.38 7.61 -12.36
CA ARG A 285 12.92 7.50 -12.19
C ARG A 285 12.41 8.49 -11.15
N PHE A 286 13.12 8.62 -10.01
CA PHE A 286 12.76 9.58 -8.97
C PHE A 286 13.03 11.04 -9.35
N GLU A 287 14.04 11.34 -10.17
CA GLU A 287 14.20 12.68 -10.75
C GLU A 287 13.00 13.07 -11.63
N ILE A 288 12.48 12.12 -12.44
CA ILE A 288 11.27 12.37 -13.25
C ILE A 288 10.05 12.64 -12.34
N LYS A 289 9.91 11.87 -11.23
CA LYS A 289 8.86 12.15 -10.22
C LYS A 289 9.02 13.54 -9.63
N ASP A 290 10.23 13.91 -9.26
CA ASP A 290 10.54 15.19 -8.64
C ASP A 290 10.15 16.35 -9.57
N GLN A 291 10.55 16.29 -10.83
CA GLN A 291 10.20 17.29 -11.86
C GLN A 291 8.69 17.41 -12.08
N MET A 292 7.97 16.28 -12.10
CA MET A 292 6.51 16.28 -12.17
C MET A 292 5.89 16.94 -10.94
N LEU A 293 6.42 16.70 -9.75
CA LEU A 293 5.93 17.30 -8.51
C LEU A 293 6.27 18.79 -8.42
N THR A 294 7.46 19.22 -8.87
CA THR A 294 7.82 20.64 -9.01
C THR A 294 6.80 21.33 -9.90
N THR A 295 6.49 20.76 -11.07
CA THR A 295 5.46 21.34 -11.96
C THR A 295 4.09 21.35 -11.27
N PHE A 296 3.71 20.26 -10.60
CA PHE A 296 2.43 20.13 -9.93
C PHE A 296 2.22 21.19 -8.83
N TYR A 297 3.24 21.46 -8.01
CA TYR A 297 3.15 22.36 -6.86
C TYR A 297 3.51 23.82 -7.19
N GLU A 298 4.53 24.04 -8.02
CA GLU A 298 5.20 25.34 -8.16
C GLU A 298 4.92 26.04 -9.49
N SER A 299 4.30 25.36 -10.48
CA SER A 299 4.01 25.99 -11.77
C SER A 299 3.15 27.26 -11.62
N GLU A 300 3.59 28.34 -12.26
CA GLU A 300 2.80 29.58 -12.40
C GLU A 300 1.72 29.46 -13.48
N ASP A 301 1.90 28.54 -14.44
CA ASP A 301 0.93 28.22 -15.48
C ASP A 301 -0.30 27.53 -14.83
N PRO A 302 -1.49 28.18 -14.83
CA PRO A 302 -2.70 27.62 -14.22
C PRO A 302 -3.16 26.32 -14.87
N ASP A 303 -2.80 26.06 -16.11
CA ASP A 303 -3.19 24.84 -16.81
C ASP A 303 -2.39 23.63 -16.36
N LYS A 304 -1.17 23.85 -15.86
CA LYS A 304 -0.23 22.82 -15.39
C LYS A 304 -0.25 22.65 -13.87
N LYS A 305 -0.53 23.70 -13.11
CA LYS A 305 -0.58 23.64 -11.65
C LYS A 305 -1.66 22.67 -11.19
N GLY A 306 -1.33 21.79 -10.24
CA GLY A 306 -2.25 20.79 -9.70
C GLY A 306 -2.60 19.66 -10.68
N LYS A 307 -1.84 19.49 -11.77
CA LYS A 307 -2.02 18.39 -12.72
C LYS A 307 -0.69 17.74 -13.07
N PHE A 308 -0.73 16.44 -13.34
CA PHE A 308 0.40 15.75 -13.95
C PHE A 308 0.38 15.92 -15.48
N PRO A 309 1.49 15.64 -16.18
CA PRO A 309 1.51 15.62 -17.63
C PRO A 309 0.46 14.66 -18.21
N GLY A 310 -0.16 15.05 -19.32
CA GLY A 310 -1.19 14.27 -20.01
C GLY A 310 -2.63 14.55 -19.55
N GLU A 311 -3.59 13.82 -20.11
CA GLU A 311 -5.00 13.94 -19.76
C GLU A 311 -5.33 13.08 -18.55
N GLY A 312 -5.81 13.72 -17.48
CA GLY A 312 -6.24 13.03 -16.26
C GLY A 312 -7.62 12.40 -16.44
N GLN A 313 -7.70 11.07 -16.36
CA GLN A 313 -8.94 10.31 -16.43
C GLN A 313 -9.49 10.05 -15.04
N ARG A 314 -10.73 10.49 -14.80
CA ARG A 314 -11.47 10.15 -13.59
C ARG A 314 -11.77 8.66 -13.56
N SER A 315 -11.27 7.96 -12.55
CA SER A 315 -11.43 6.53 -12.40
C SER A 315 -12.29 6.23 -11.17
N HIS A 316 -13.59 5.99 -11.37
CA HIS A 316 -14.50 5.68 -10.27
C HIS A 316 -14.58 4.17 -10.01
N LEU A 317 -14.31 3.73 -8.77
CA LEU A 317 -14.55 2.35 -8.35
C LEU A 317 -16.03 2.10 -8.10
N SER A 318 -16.66 1.29 -8.96
CA SER A 318 -18.05 0.87 -8.80
C SER A 318 -18.29 0.26 -7.41
N ILE A 319 -19.36 0.71 -6.73
CA ILE A 319 -19.78 0.19 -5.43
C ILE A 319 -19.99 -1.34 -5.44
N MET A 320 -20.31 -1.93 -6.59
CA MET A 320 -20.48 -3.39 -6.74
C MET A 320 -19.17 -4.17 -6.60
N LYS A 321 -18.01 -3.49 -6.61
CA LYS A 321 -16.69 -4.11 -6.37
C LYS A 321 -16.34 -4.23 -4.89
N THR A 322 -17.02 -3.49 -4.02
CA THR A 322 -16.64 -3.30 -2.61
C THR A 322 -17.78 -3.62 -1.65
N LEU A 323 -19.01 -3.18 -1.96
CA LEU A 323 -20.20 -3.39 -1.12
C LEU A 323 -20.51 -4.87 -0.84
N PRO A 324 -20.43 -5.81 -1.81
CA PRO A 324 -20.64 -7.23 -1.50
C PRO A 324 -19.67 -7.75 -0.43
N SER A 325 -18.44 -7.25 -0.43
CA SER A 325 -17.44 -7.63 0.59
C SER A 325 -17.76 -7.03 1.95
N LEU A 326 -18.26 -5.79 1.98
CA LEU A 326 -18.77 -5.17 3.21
C LEU A 326 -19.92 -5.99 3.81
N LEU A 327 -20.90 -6.36 3.00
CA LEU A 327 -22.05 -7.15 3.43
C LEU A 327 -21.63 -8.56 3.87
N PHE A 328 -20.70 -9.19 3.16
CA PHE A 328 -20.18 -10.51 3.51
C PHE A 328 -19.51 -10.50 4.90
N TRP A 329 -18.53 -9.62 5.12
CA TRP A 329 -17.84 -9.56 6.42
C TRP A 329 -18.73 -9.03 7.54
N GLY A 330 -19.60 -8.07 7.24
CA GLY A 330 -20.61 -7.58 8.19
C GLY A 330 -21.58 -8.69 8.60
N GLY A 331 -22.06 -9.49 7.64
CA GLY A 331 -22.97 -10.62 7.86
C GLY A 331 -22.34 -11.77 8.64
N LEU A 332 -21.02 -11.95 8.58
CA LEU A 332 -20.31 -12.92 9.43
C LEU A 332 -19.99 -12.35 10.82
N THR A 333 -19.68 -11.05 10.90
CA THR A 333 -19.28 -10.40 12.16
C THR A 333 -20.45 -10.16 13.10
N LEU A 334 -21.58 -9.67 12.56
CA LEU A 334 -22.72 -9.28 13.38
C LEU A 334 -23.31 -10.45 14.21
N PRO A 335 -23.60 -11.64 13.64
CA PRO A 335 -24.10 -12.77 14.42
C PRO A 335 -23.13 -13.21 15.52
N MET A 336 -21.82 -13.13 15.27
CA MET A 336 -20.81 -13.44 16.26
C MET A 336 -20.87 -12.44 17.44
N LEU A 337 -21.15 -11.17 17.19
CA LEU A 337 -21.31 -10.17 18.26
C LEU A 337 -22.66 -10.25 18.99
N MET A 338 -23.70 -10.77 18.34
CA MET A 338 -25.04 -10.87 18.94
C MET A 338 -25.18 -11.99 19.97
N THR A 339 -24.39 -13.06 19.87
CA THR A 339 -24.44 -14.20 20.80
C THR A 339 -23.36 -14.13 21.88
N GLU A 340 -23.63 -14.64 23.09
CA GLU A 340 -22.63 -14.67 24.16
C GLU A 340 -21.42 -15.53 23.79
N SER A 341 -21.66 -16.72 23.24
CA SER A 341 -20.61 -17.62 22.77
C SER A 341 -19.79 -17.00 21.65
N GLY A 342 -20.43 -16.31 20.70
CA GLY A 342 -19.75 -15.61 19.63
C GLY A 342 -18.88 -14.45 20.14
N ARG A 343 -19.36 -13.64 21.09
CA ARG A 343 -18.55 -12.57 21.72
C ARG A 343 -17.34 -13.15 22.45
N LYS A 344 -17.52 -14.26 23.17
CA LYS A 344 -16.41 -14.98 23.81
C LYS A 344 -15.38 -15.42 22.77
N LEU A 345 -15.81 -16.03 21.65
CA LEU A 345 -14.92 -16.44 20.56
C LEU A 345 -14.21 -15.24 19.90
N TYR A 346 -14.93 -14.15 19.67
CA TYR A 346 -14.40 -12.90 19.11
C TYR A 346 -13.26 -12.35 19.96
N VAL A 347 -13.50 -12.15 21.26
CA VAL A 347 -12.49 -11.61 22.20
C VAL A 347 -11.31 -12.59 22.34
N ARG A 348 -11.59 -13.89 22.45
CA ARG A 348 -10.54 -14.92 22.49
C ARG A 348 -9.67 -14.90 21.23
N THR A 349 -10.26 -14.67 20.07
CA THR A 349 -9.50 -14.58 18.82
C THR A 349 -8.59 -13.36 18.81
N TRP A 350 -9.07 -12.20 19.28
CA TRP A 350 -8.20 -11.03 19.48
C TRP A 350 -7.01 -11.33 20.37
N VAL A 351 -7.26 -11.90 21.56
CA VAL A 351 -6.21 -12.16 22.55
C VAL A 351 -5.28 -13.28 22.10
N TYR A 352 -5.80 -14.49 21.89
CA TYR A 352 -4.98 -15.65 21.56
C TYR A 352 -4.42 -15.58 20.14
N GLY A 353 -5.16 -15.08 19.16
CA GLY A 353 -4.65 -14.88 17.81
C GLY A 353 -3.47 -13.90 17.78
N THR A 354 -3.53 -12.83 18.59
CA THR A 354 -2.41 -11.89 18.72
C THR A 354 -1.22 -12.53 19.41
N LEU A 355 -1.43 -13.20 20.54
CA LEU A 355 -0.35 -13.88 21.26
C LEU A 355 0.33 -14.96 20.41
N LEU A 356 -0.45 -15.76 19.68
CA LEU A 356 0.08 -16.77 18.75
C LEU A 356 0.84 -16.11 17.59
N GLY A 357 0.33 -15.00 17.05
CA GLY A 357 1.03 -14.24 16.01
C GLY A 357 2.37 -13.69 16.51
N TRP A 358 2.41 -13.13 17.72
CA TRP A 358 3.66 -12.65 18.33
C TRP A 358 4.63 -13.78 18.64
N LEU A 359 4.15 -14.93 19.13
CA LEU A 359 4.98 -16.12 19.32
C LEU A 359 5.58 -16.57 17.98
N TRP A 360 4.76 -16.63 16.93
CA TRP A 360 5.20 -16.99 15.58
C TRP A 360 6.29 -16.06 15.06
N VAL A 361 6.12 -14.74 15.23
CA VAL A 361 7.12 -13.72 14.86
C VAL A 361 8.46 -13.92 15.58
N ASN A 362 8.46 -14.39 16.83
CA ASN A 362 9.70 -14.66 17.56
C ASN A 362 10.42 -15.93 17.06
N VAL A 363 9.67 -16.94 16.62
CA VAL A 363 10.20 -18.25 16.19
C VAL A 363 10.59 -18.26 14.71
N SER A 364 9.86 -17.52 13.87
CA SER A 364 10.07 -17.45 12.42
C SER A 364 9.92 -16.00 11.93
N PRO A 365 10.90 -15.14 12.26
CA PRO A 365 10.83 -13.69 12.06
C PRO A 365 10.74 -13.22 10.61
#